data_AF-A0A504YBC1-F1
#
_entry.id   AF-A0A504YBC1-F1
#
_cell.length_a   1.000
_cell.length_b   1.000
_cell.length_c   1.000
_cell.angle_alpha   90.00
_cell.angle_beta   90.00
_cell.angle_gamma   90.00
#
_symmetry.space_group_name_H-M   'P 1'
#
loop_
_entity.id
_entity.type
_entity.pdbx_description
1 polymer ?
#
loop_
_entity_poly.entity_id
_entity_poly.type
_entity_poly.pdbx_seq_one_letter_code
_entity_poly.pdbx_strand_id
1 'polypeptide(L)'
;MTMPVYKAPQNDVVMAVVGLQFTHSQLKAIFDRLTNTCVTGTCQPCGSPNVHCYLINQAALVLVSSKGEKEVGQSLKEISCALVEAMVNQSVLTQ
;
A
#
# COMPACT_ATOMS: atom_id res chain seq x y z
N MET A 1 4.39 -9.74 4.76
CA MET A 1 3.66 -10.84 4.07
C MET A 1 3.96 -12.11 4.83
N THR A 2 2.94 -12.87 5.23
CA THR A 2 3.11 -14.10 6.02
C THR A 2 2.52 -15.29 5.29
N MET A 3 3.09 -16.48 5.53
CA MET A 3 2.58 -17.73 5.02
C MET A 3 2.53 -18.77 6.15
N PRO A 4 1.44 -19.54 6.25
CA PRO A 4 1.39 -20.67 7.17
C PRO A 4 2.30 -21.79 6.66
N VAL A 5 2.94 -22.49 7.60
CA VAL A 5 3.70 -23.72 7.36
C VAL A 5 2.89 -24.87 7.92
N TYR A 6 2.67 -25.89 7.10
CA TYR A 6 1.84 -27.04 7.43
C TYR A 6 2.67 -28.28 7.76
N LYS A 7 2.10 -29.18 8.57
CA LYS A 7 2.69 -30.50 8.82
C LYS A 7 2.39 -31.43 7.64
N ALA A 8 3.42 -31.89 6.95
CA ALA A 8 3.28 -32.99 6.00
C ALA A 8 3.11 -34.34 6.73
N PRO A 9 2.34 -35.31 6.19
CA PRO A 9 1.60 -35.25 4.93
C PRO A 9 0.16 -34.72 5.06
N GLN A 10 -0.35 -34.51 6.28
CA GLN A 10 -1.76 -34.16 6.49
C GLN A 10 -2.15 -32.74 6.02
N ASN A 11 -1.19 -31.81 5.88
CA ASN A 11 -1.35 -30.45 5.30
C ASN A 11 -2.56 -29.62 5.78
N ASP A 12 -3.14 -29.98 6.91
CA ASP A 12 -4.35 -29.42 7.51
C ASP A 12 -4.05 -28.72 8.84
N VAL A 13 -2.97 -29.10 9.52
CA VAL A 13 -2.50 -28.47 10.75
C VAL A 13 -1.41 -27.44 10.46
N VAL A 14 -1.69 -26.18 10.81
CA VAL A 14 -0.69 -25.09 10.80
C VAL A 14 0.27 -25.29 11.96
N MET A 15 1.55 -25.45 11.67
CA MET A 15 2.61 -25.67 12.65
C MET A 15 3.39 -24.41 12.97
N ALA A 16 3.50 -23.50 12.00
CA ALA A 16 4.21 -22.24 12.16
C ALA A 16 3.69 -21.20 11.16
N VAL A 17 4.11 -19.94 11.35
CA VAL A 17 3.92 -18.86 10.39
C VAL A 17 5.27 -18.27 10.07
N VAL A 18 5.61 -18.24 8.79
CA VAL A 18 6.82 -17.56 8.29
C VAL A 18 6.44 -16.21 7.71
N GLY A 19 7.35 -15.26 7.75
CA GLY A 19 7.11 -13.90 7.28
C GLY A 19 8.30 -13.31 6.57
N LEU A 20 8.01 -12.46 5.58
CA LEU A 20 8.96 -11.55 4.95
C LEU A 20 8.70 -10.13 5.47
N GLN A 21 9.79 -9.48 5.89
CA GLN A 21 9.81 -8.09 6.32
C GLN A 21 10.66 -7.25 5.36
N PHE A 22 10.11 -6.12 4.96
CA PHE A 22 10.81 -5.12 4.16
C PHE A 22 11.01 -3.87 5.01
N THR A 23 12.14 -3.18 4.81
CA THR A 23 12.33 -1.87 5.43
C THR A 23 11.47 -0.83 4.69
N HIS A 24 10.88 0.09 5.45
CA HIS A 24 10.05 1.15 4.88
C HIS A 24 10.80 1.97 3.83
N SER A 25 12.08 2.27 4.06
CA SER A 25 12.93 3.03 3.14
C SER A 25 13.12 2.36 1.78
N GLN A 26 13.31 1.04 1.73
CA GLN A 26 13.41 0.29 0.47
C GLN A 26 12.09 0.30 -0.28
N LEU A 27 10.98 0.08 0.42
CA LEU A 27 9.65 0.12 -0.18
C LEU A 27 9.33 1.52 -0.74
N LYS A 28 9.65 2.57 0.02
CA LYS A 28 9.49 3.96 -0.41
C LYS A 28 10.35 4.30 -1.62
N ALA A 29 11.60 3.87 -1.67
CA ALA A 29 12.47 4.10 -2.82
C ALA A 29 11.92 3.46 -4.11
N ILE A 30 11.35 2.25 -4.02
CA ILE A 30 10.69 1.59 -5.14
C ILE A 30 9.42 2.34 -5.54
N PHE A 31 8.58 2.70 -4.56
CA PHE A 31 7.37 3.48 -4.78
C PHE A 31 7.69 4.79 -5.52
N ASP A 32 8.59 5.61 -4.97
CA ASP A 32 8.96 6.90 -5.56
C ASP A 32 9.51 6.73 -6.98
N ARG A 33 10.32 5.69 -7.23
CA ARG A 33 10.83 5.39 -8.58
C ARG A 33 9.70 5.10 -9.57
N LEU A 34 8.72 4.27 -9.17
CA LEU A 34 7.61 3.88 -10.04
C LEU A 34 6.61 5.02 -10.26
N THR A 35 6.32 5.79 -9.22
CA THR A 35 5.27 6.82 -9.28
C THR A 35 5.77 8.17 -9.79
N ASN A 36 7.08 8.38 -9.84
CA ASN A 36 7.70 9.58 -10.40
C ASN A 36 8.23 9.40 -11.81
N THR A 37 8.18 8.18 -12.35
CA THR A 37 8.55 7.94 -13.75
C THR A 37 7.36 8.21 -14.66
N CYS A 38 7.64 8.88 -15.77
CA CYS A 38 6.66 9.13 -16.81
C CYS A 38 7.21 8.64 -18.14
N VAL A 39 6.52 7.67 -18.74
CA VAL A 39 7.03 6.94 -19.89
C VAL A 39 6.60 7.59 -21.21
N THR A 40 5.43 8.22 -21.28
CA THR A 40 4.90 8.89 -22.49
C THR A 40 3.90 10.01 -22.16
N GLY A 41 3.94 11.14 -22.88
CA GLY A 41 2.89 12.17 -22.89
C GLY A 41 2.95 13.22 -21.75
N THR A 42 1.83 13.94 -21.54
CA THR A 42 1.62 14.86 -20.41
C THR A 42 1.09 14.11 -19.20
N CYS A 43 1.96 13.89 -18.22
CA CYS A 43 1.67 13.18 -16.98
C CYS A 43 1.92 14.11 -15.78
N GLN A 44 1.23 13.86 -14.67
CA GLN A 44 1.58 14.46 -13.39
C GLN A 44 2.11 13.37 -12.45
N PRO A 45 3.44 13.23 -12.33
CA PRO A 45 4.03 12.27 -11.40
C PRO A 45 3.66 12.63 -9.95
N CYS A 46 3.75 11.64 -9.06
CA CYS A 46 3.44 11.82 -7.64
C CYS A 46 4.40 12.77 -6.90
N GLY A 47 5.54 13.10 -7.51
CA GLY A 47 6.47 14.14 -7.05
C GLY A 47 6.04 15.56 -7.44
N SER A 48 4.96 15.71 -8.21
CA SER A 48 4.38 17.02 -8.52
C SER A 48 3.74 17.62 -7.27
N PRO A 49 3.85 18.95 -7.03
CA PRO A 49 3.38 19.56 -5.79
C PRO A 49 1.88 19.39 -5.53
N ASN A 50 1.08 19.19 -6.58
CA ASN A 50 -0.38 19.08 -6.51
C ASN A 50 -0.91 17.64 -6.62
N VAL A 51 -0.03 16.64 -6.63
CA VAL A 51 -0.43 15.23 -6.71
C VAL A 51 0.06 14.51 -5.45
N HIS A 52 -0.87 13.86 -4.75
CA HIS A 52 -0.58 13.08 -3.54
C HIS A 52 -0.89 11.62 -3.80
N CYS A 53 0.09 10.77 -3.55
CA CYS A 53 0.01 9.35 -3.85
C CYS A 53 0.31 8.51 -2.63
N TYR A 54 -0.41 7.41 -2.54
CA TYR A 54 -0.43 6.53 -1.39
C TYR A 54 -0.33 5.08 -1.84
N LEU A 55 0.48 4.29 -1.14
CA LEU A 55 0.35 2.85 -1.14
C LEU A 55 -0.48 2.47 0.09
N ILE A 56 -1.61 1.79 -0.11
CA ILE A 56 -2.51 1.41 0.98
C ILE A 56 -2.75 -0.11 0.98
N ASN A 57 -3.18 -0.64 2.12
CA ASN A 57 -3.71 -2.00 2.19
C ASN A 57 -5.24 -2.02 1.98
N GLN A 58 -5.83 -3.22 2.02
CA GLN A 58 -7.29 -3.40 1.87
C GLN A 58 -8.11 -2.75 2.99
N ALA A 59 -7.52 -2.48 4.15
CA ALA A 59 -8.15 -1.74 5.25
C ALA A 59 -7.96 -0.21 5.12
N ALA A 60 -7.54 0.26 3.95
CA ALA A 60 -7.23 1.67 3.68
C ALA A 60 -6.13 2.27 4.57
N LEU A 61 -5.27 1.45 5.19
CA LEU A 61 -4.13 1.92 5.98
C LEU A 61 -3.01 2.38 5.04
N VAL A 62 -2.45 3.55 5.28
CA VAL A 62 -1.32 4.08 4.50
C VAL A 62 -0.03 3.37 4.87
N LEU A 63 0.59 2.73 3.88
CA LEU A 63 1.87 2.03 4.00
C LEU A 63 3.04 2.89 3.50
N VAL A 64 2.81 3.72 2.47
CA VAL A 64 3.77 4.69 1.92
C VAL A 64 3.00 5.93 1.49
N SER A 65 3.56 7.12 1.72
CA SER A 65 3.03 8.41 1.26
C SER A 65 4.08 9.21 0.49
N SER A 66 3.65 9.92 -0.56
CA SER A 66 4.49 10.91 -1.26
C SER A 66 4.66 12.22 -0.48
N LYS A 67 3.79 12.50 0.50
CA LYS A 67 3.81 13.70 1.36
C LYS A 67 4.75 13.59 2.57
N GLY A 68 5.18 12.37 2.91
CA GLY A 68 6.16 12.11 3.97
C GLY A 68 5.70 11.07 4.99
N GLU A 69 6.57 10.73 5.93
CA GLU A 69 6.36 9.60 6.85
C GLU A 69 5.26 9.82 7.90
N LYS A 70 4.81 11.06 8.11
CA LYS A 70 3.78 11.38 9.13
C LYS A 70 2.41 10.75 8.84
N GLU A 71 2.12 10.49 7.57
CA GLU A 71 0.85 9.89 7.14
C GLU A 71 0.91 8.36 7.14
N VAL A 72 2.11 7.77 7.27
CA VAL A 72 2.29 6.31 7.30
C VAL A 72 1.70 5.75 8.60
N GLY A 73 0.91 4.68 8.47
CA GLY A 73 0.18 4.07 9.57
C GLY A 73 -1.15 4.77 9.91
N GLN A 74 -1.50 5.87 9.24
CA GLN A 74 -2.82 6.47 9.37
C GLN A 74 -3.83 5.79 8.44
N SER A 75 -5.11 5.89 8.80
CA SER A 75 -6.18 5.51 7.88
C SER A 75 -6.32 6.56 6.78
N LEU A 76 -6.36 6.13 5.52
CA LEU A 76 -6.62 7.04 4.39
C LEU A 76 -7.97 7.75 4.54
N LYS A 77 -8.93 7.17 5.28
CA LYS A 77 -10.21 7.80 5.57
C LYS A 77 -10.06 9.07 6.42
N GLU A 78 -9.08 9.10 7.32
CA GLU A 78 -8.77 10.27 8.15
C GLU A 78 -8.10 11.38 7.34
N ILE A 79 -7.34 11.01 6.30
CA ILE A 79 -6.70 11.95 5.38
C ILE A 79 -7.71 12.50 4.36
N SER A 80 -8.52 11.61 3.77
CA SER A 80 -9.56 11.96 2.79
C SER A 80 -10.69 10.93 2.77
N CYS A 81 -11.78 11.25 3.46
CA CYS A 81 -12.98 10.41 3.50
C CYS A 81 -13.61 10.25 2.10
N ALA A 82 -13.70 11.34 1.34
CA ALA A 82 -14.27 11.34 -0.01
C ALA A 82 -13.52 10.41 -0.98
N LEU A 83 -12.19 10.32 -0.85
CA LEU A 83 -11.38 9.41 -1.67
C LEU A 83 -11.71 7.95 -1.36
N VAL A 84 -11.77 7.57 -0.08
CA VAL A 84 -12.09 6.19 0.32
C VAL A 84 -13.52 5.81 -0.09
N GLU A 85 -14.49 6.71 0.06
CA GLU A 85 -15.86 6.48 -0.40
C GLU A 85 -15.92 6.26 -1.92
N ALA A 86 -15.18 7.05 -2.71
CA ALA A 86 -15.08 6.84 -4.15
C ALA A 86 -14.46 5.48 -4.50
N MET A 87 -13.43 5.05 -3.75
CA MET A 87 -12.79 3.74 -3.96
C MET A 87 -13.70 2.57 -3.59
N VAL A 88 -14.52 2.69 -2.54
CA VAL A 88 -15.55 1.70 -2.19
C VAL A 88 -16.63 1.62 -3.26
N ASN A 89 -17.11 2.77 -3.73
CA ASN A 89 -18.09 2.84 -4.81
C ASN A 89 -17.58 2.22 -6.12
N GLN A 90 -16.26 2.29 -6.37
CA GLN A 90 -15.60 1.65 -7.51
C GLN A 90 -15.18 0.20 -7.25
N SER A 91 -15.56 -0.41 -6.13
CA SER A 91 -15.22 -1.80 -5.76
C SER A 91 -13.72 -2.05 -5.58
N VAL A 92 -12.90 -1.01 -5.42
CA VAL A 92 -11.45 -1.13 -5.22
C VAL A 92 -11.15 -1.54 -3.78
N LEU A 93 -11.93 -1.03 -2.83
CA LEU A 93 -11.90 -1.41 -1.42
C LEU A 93 -13.23 -2.04 -1.04
N THR A 94 -13.19 -3.15 -0.31
CA THR A 94 -14.35 -3.74 0.33
C THR A 94 -14.52 -3.12 1.71
N GLN A 95 -15.74 -2.65 1.99
CA GLN A 95 -16.10 -2.07 3.28
C GLN A 95 -16.13 -3.15 4.38
#